data_AF-D1PX96-F1
#
_entry.id   AF-D1PX96-F1
#
_cell.length_a   1.000
_cell.length_b   1.000
_cell.length_c   1.000
_cell.angle_alpha   90.00
_cell.angle_beta   90.00
_cell.angle_gamma   90.00
#
_symmetry.space_group_name_H-M   'P 1'
#
loop_
_entity.id
_entity.type
_entity.pdbx_description
1 polymer ?
#
loop_
_entity_poly.entity_id
_entity_poly.type
_entity_poly.pdbx_seq_one_letter_code
_entity_poly.pdbx_strand_id
1 'polypeptide(L)'
;MKKLSLFFLALMMSTNMMSQEIIQLPESNKNVPTTLFQALQDRHSVRNFEDRSIDMPTLSQLLWAAIGVNRADGRMTAPTAVNAQEISVYVATKDGVCLYLNKENALKVVSKQDIRKEIAARQTGVANAPVFLIIVSDLGKIRAKVGDRALMMTAEDAGYVSQNICLGAAALGLGTVPRHGMNREVIKSVLELGDNHEIMLNHPIGYPRK
;
A
#
# COMPACT_ATOMS: atom_id res chain seq x y z
N MET A 1 59.76 -35.20 16.60
CA MET A 1 59.05 -35.11 15.30
C MET A 1 57.56 -35.07 15.56
N LYS A 2 56.93 -33.95 15.18
CA LYS A 2 55.58 -33.51 15.59
C LYS A 2 54.50 -34.28 14.80
N LYS A 3 53.53 -34.88 15.50
CA LYS A 3 52.27 -35.33 14.89
C LYS A 3 51.29 -34.15 14.93
N LEU A 4 50.99 -33.62 13.75
CA LEU A 4 50.11 -32.48 13.54
C LEU A 4 48.65 -32.98 13.54
N SER A 5 47.86 -32.47 14.47
CA SER A 5 46.42 -32.75 14.59
C SER A 5 45.66 -31.88 13.59
N LEU A 6 44.84 -32.46 12.72
CA LEU A 6 43.89 -31.73 11.86
C LEU A 6 42.51 -31.75 12.52
N PHE A 7 42.08 -30.60 13.03
CA PHE A 7 40.72 -30.33 13.46
C PHE A 7 40.01 -29.60 12.31
N PHE A 8 39.07 -30.26 11.65
CA PHE A 8 38.17 -29.63 10.67
C PHE A 8 36.99 -29.02 11.42
N LEU A 9 36.99 -27.70 11.61
CA LEU A 9 35.85 -26.96 12.14
C LEU A 9 34.99 -26.47 10.97
N ALA A 10 33.89 -27.17 10.69
CA ALA A 10 32.90 -26.72 9.72
C ALA A 10 32.07 -25.57 10.35
N LEU A 11 32.31 -24.35 9.89
CA LEU A 11 31.55 -23.17 10.29
C LEU A 11 30.20 -23.17 9.55
N MET A 12 29.14 -23.67 10.19
CA MET A 12 27.77 -23.49 9.70
C MET A 12 27.37 -22.02 9.90
N MET A 13 27.41 -21.22 8.83
CA MET A 13 26.71 -19.94 8.78
C MET A 13 25.21 -20.22 8.72
N SER A 14 24.53 -20.18 9.86
CA SER A 14 23.07 -20.13 9.91
C SER A 14 22.60 -18.77 9.39
N THR A 15 22.12 -18.72 8.15
CA THR A 15 21.31 -17.59 7.69
C THR A 15 20.00 -17.61 8.47
N ASN A 16 19.80 -16.63 9.35
CA ASN A 16 18.50 -16.36 9.94
C ASN A 16 17.57 -15.88 8.81
N MET A 17 16.89 -16.82 8.18
CA MET A 17 15.77 -16.54 7.30
C MET A 17 14.63 -16.04 8.20
N MET A 18 14.56 -14.73 8.44
CA MET A 18 13.38 -14.15 9.10
C MET A 18 12.18 -14.49 8.24
N SER A 19 11.32 -15.39 8.73
CA SER A 19 10.02 -15.66 8.13
C SER A 19 9.26 -14.36 8.07
N GLN A 20 8.94 -13.90 6.86
CA GLN A 20 8.14 -12.69 6.66
C GLN A 20 6.71 -12.97 7.16
N GLU A 21 6.26 -12.21 8.15
CA GLU A 21 4.95 -12.36 8.77
C GLU A 21 3.84 -11.98 7.77
N ILE A 22 2.92 -12.91 7.50
CA ILE A 22 1.77 -12.74 6.60
C ILE A 22 0.48 -12.76 7.43
N ILE A 23 -0.36 -11.76 7.25
CA ILE A 23 -1.67 -11.61 7.88
C ILE A 23 -2.73 -11.80 6.80
N GLN A 24 -3.49 -12.89 6.87
CA GLN A 24 -4.56 -13.15 5.91
C GLN A 24 -5.72 -12.17 6.11
N LEU A 25 -6.19 -11.53 5.04
CA LEU A 25 -7.38 -10.70 5.09
C LEU A 25 -8.64 -11.57 4.94
N PRO A 26 -9.76 -11.20 5.58
CA PRO A 26 -11.05 -11.81 5.26
C PRO A 26 -11.38 -11.58 3.79
N GLU A 27 -12.19 -12.48 3.21
CA GLU A 27 -12.67 -12.31 1.85
C GLU A 27 -13.38 -10.95 1.70
N SER A 28 -13.03 -10.21 0.65
CA SER A 28 -13.61 -8.90 0.38
C SER A 28 -15.08 -9.06 -0.04
N ASN A 29 -16.03 -8.64 0.80
CA ASN A 29 -17.44 -8.58 0.39
C ASN A 29 -17.62 -7.51 -0.69
N LYS A 30 -18.01 -7.91 -1.90
CA LYS A 30 -18.17 -7.01 -3.05
C LYS A 30 -19.59 -6.41 -3.14
N ASN A 31 -20.51 -6.89 -2.31
CA ASN A 31 -21.90 -6.45 -2.27
C ASN A 31 -22.05 -5.28 -1.29
N VAL A 32 -21.62 -4.09 -1.74
CA VAL A 32 -21.81 -2.83 -0.99
C VAL A 32 -23.13 -2.18 -1.43
N PRO A 33 -24.01 -1.74 -0.50
CA PRO A 33 -25.32 -1.15 -0.83
C PRO A 33 -25.22 0.30 -1.33
N THR A 34 -24.16 0.62 -2.08
CA THR A 34 -23.90 1.94 -2.66
C THR A 34 -23.64 1.79 -4.15
N THR A 35 -24.36 2.55 -4.97
CA THR A 35 -24.14 2.54 -6.42
C THR A 35 -22.90 3.34 -6.79
N LEU A 36 -22.34 3.10 -7.99
CA LEU A 36 -21.23 3.90 -8.50
C LEU A 36 -21.57 5.41 -8.53
N PHE A 37 -22.78 5.78 -8.95
CA PHE A 37 -23.19 7.18 -9.03
C PHE A 37 -23.37 7.81 -7.65
N GLN A 38 -23.83 7.03 -6.66
CA GLN A 38 -23.86 7.49 -5.28
C GLN A 38 -22.44 7.72 -4.75
N ALA A 39 -21.51 6.79 -4.99
CA ALA A 39 -20.11 6.98 -4.60
C ALA A 39 -19.47 8.18 -5.30
N LEU A 40 -19.75 8.42 -6.58
CA LEU A 40 -19.28 9.61 -7.31
C LEU A 40 -19.87 10.91 -6.73
N GLN A 41 -21.15 10.90 -6.39
CA GLN A 41 -21.86 12.03 -5.78
C GLN A 41 -21.33 12.37 -4.38
N ASP A 42 -21.05 11.35 -3.57
CA ASP A 42 -20.61 11.50 -2.18
C ASP A 42 -19.10 11.72 -2.06
N ARG A 43 -18.32 11.35 -3.08
CA ARG A 43 -16.87 11.48 -3.05
C ARG A 43 -16.47 12.95 -2.88
N HIS A 44 -15.74 13.22 -1.81
CA HIS A 44 -15.08 14.49 -1.52
C HIS A 44 -13.85 14.26 -0.63
N SER A 45 -12.96 15.25 -0.53
CA SER A 45 -11.75 15.13 0.28
C SER A 45 -12.04 15.39 1.76
N VAL A 46 -11.77 14.39 2.60
CA VAL A 46 -11.88 14.46 4.07
C VAL A 46 -10.49 14.56 4.67
N ARG A 47 -10.31 15.51 5.61
CA ARG A 47 -9.03 15.78 6.28
C ARG A 47 -9.13 15.76 7.81
N ASN A 48 -10.28 15.36 8.35
CA ASN A 48 -10.52 15.25 9.78
C ASN A 48 -11.27 13.95 10.04
N PHE A 49 -10.75 13.15 10.96
CA PHE A 49 -11.20 11.78 11.17
C PHE A 49 -11.65 11.57 12.62
N GLU A 50 -12.63 10.70 12.81
CA GLU A 50 -12.99 10.19 14.13
C GLU A 50 -11.82 9.36 14.71
N ASP A 51 -11.72 9.30 16.04
CA ASP A 51 -10.84 8.35 16.71
C ASP A 51 -11.49 6.96 16.74
N ARG A 52 -11.63 6.38 15.55
CA ARG A 52 -12.29 5.10 15.32
C ARG A 52 -11.45 4.25 14.39
N SER A 53 -11.12 3.03 14.82
CA SER A 53 -10.40 2.05 13.99
C SER A 53 -11.26 1.58 12.82
N ILE A 54 -10.60 1.27 11.70
CA ILE A 54 -11.21 0.56 10.57
C ILE A 54 -11.04 -0.93 10.84
N ASP A 55 -12.12 -1.70 10.76
CA ASP A 55 -12.05 -3.15 10.92
C ASP A 55 -11.44 -3.84 9.69
N MET A 56 -10.94 -5.07 9.89
CA MET A 56 -10.28 -5.84 8.83
C MET A 56 -11.19 -6.15 7.63
N PRO A 57 -12.50 -6.47 7.81
CA PRO A 57 -13.41 -6.62 6.68
C PRO A 57 -13.57 -5.37 5.81
N THR A 58 -13.67 -4.20 6.43
CA THR A 58 -13.79 -2.92 5.71
C THR A 58 -12.47 -2.56 5.03
N LEU A 59 -11.34 -2.76 5.69
CA LEU A 59 -10.02 -2.56 5.09
C LEU A 59 -9.79 -3.49 3.90
N SER A 60 -10.16 -4.77 4.01
CA SER A 60 -10.09 -5.75 2.91
C SER A 60 -10.88 -5.29 1.68
N GLN A 61 -12.11 -4.81 1.87
CA GLN A 61 -12.93 -4.25 0.78
C GLN A 61 -12.26 -3.05 0.11
N LEU A 62 -11.70 -2.13 0.89
CA LEU A 62 -11.03 -0.95 0.34
C LEU A 62 -9.75 -1.31 -0.43
N LEU A 63 -8.94 -2.24 0.07
CA LEU A 63 -7.73 -2.72 -0.60
C LEU A 63 -8.06 -3.48 -1.89
N TRP A 64 -9.13 -4.28 -1.87
CA TRP A 64 -9.63 -4.91 -3.08
C TRP A 64 -10.11 -3.88 -4.11
N ALA A 65 -10.82 -2.82 -3.69
CA ALA A 65 -11.19 -1.74 -4.60
C ALA A 65 -9.94 -1.09 -5.24
N ALA A 66 -8.90 -0.83 -4.46
CA ALA A 66 -7.66 -0.20 -4.92
C ALA A 66 -6.95 -0.99 -6.04
N ILE A 67 -6.53 -2.24 -5.76
CA ILE A 67 -5.73 -3.08 -6.68
C ILE A 67 -6.08 -4.58 -6.61
N GLY A 68 -7.28 -4.95 -6.16
CA GLY A 68 -7.70 -6.34 -6.05
C GLY A 68 -7.77 -7.06 -7.40
N VAL A 69 -7.47 -8.36 -7.41
CA VAL A 69 -7.68 -9.21 -8.61
C VAL A 69 -9.18 -9.35 -8.86
N ASN A 70 -9.63 -8.99 -10.07
CA ASN A 70 -11.05 -8.98 -10.41
C ASN A 70 -11.44 -9.96 -11.52
N ARG A 71 -10.48 -10.69 -12.09
CA ARG A 71 -10.74 -11.72 -13.11
C ARG A 71 -9.65 -12.81 -13.08
N ALA A 72 -9.98 -14.00 -13.61
CA ALA A 72 -9.18 -15.22 -13.44
C ALA A 72 -7.75 -15.16 -14.00
N ASP A 73 -7.49 -14.25 -14.95
CA ASP A 73 -6.17 -14.05 -15.55
C ASP A 73 -5.20 -13.23 -14.68
N GLY A 74 -5.62 -12.84 -13.47
CA GLY A 74 -4.79 -12.09 -12.52
C GLY A 74 -4.77 -10.58 -12.75
N ARG A 75 -5.59 -10.04 -13.67
CA ARG A 75 -5.74 -8.58 -13.83
C ARG A 75 -6.51 -7.96 -12.68
N MET A 76 -6.19 -6.70 -12.41
CA MET A 76 -6.67 -5.95 -11.25
C MET A 76 -7.89 -5.08 -11.55
N THR A 77 -8.50 -4.52 -10.50
CA THR A 77 -9.53 -3.48 -10.58
C THR A 77 -9.03 -2.21 -11.26
N ALA A 78 -7.79 -1.80 -10.99
CA ALA A 78 -7.13 -0.70 -11.68
C ALA A 78 -6.42 -1.19 -12.96
N PRO A 79 -6.59 -0.51 -14.11
CA PRO A 79 -5.76 -0.76 -15.28
C PRO A 79 -4.32 -0.28 -15.02
N THR A 80 -3.36 -0.85 -15.74
CA THR A 80 -1.98 -0.38 -15.82
C THR A 80 -1.49 -0.45 -17.26
N ALA A 81 -0.54 0.39 -17.62
CA ALA A 81 0.05 0.40 -18.95
C ALA A 81 0.59 -0.98 -19.31
N VAL A 82 0.17 -1.50 -20.48
CA VAL A 82 0.51 -2.85 -20.97
C VAL A 82 0.30 -3.98 -19.95
N ASN A 83 -0.58 -3.77 -18.95
CA ASN A 83 -0.77 -4.65 -17.79
C ASN A 83 0.55 -4.94 -17.03
N ALA A 84 1.39 -3.92 -16.84
CA ALA A 84 2.66 -4.04 -16.13
C ALA A 84 2.48 -4.34 -14.64
N GLN A 85 1.36 -3.92 -14.03
CA GLN A 85 1.03 -4.16 -12.61
C GLN A 85 2.18 -3.73 -11.68
N GLU A 86 2.72 -2.55 -11.95
CA GLU A 86 3.84 -1.95 -11.25
C GLU A 86 3.44 -1.21 -9.97
N ILE A 87 2.16 -0.87 -9.84
CA ILE A 87 1.63 -0.20 -8.66
C ILE A 87 1.45 -1.19 -7.50
N SER A 88 2.05 -0.87 -6.37
CA SER A 88 1.89 -1.53 -5.08
C SER A 88 1.18 -0.61 -4.09
N VAL A 89 0.37 -1.19 -3.21
CA VAL A 89 -0.31 -0.47 -2.12
C VAL A 89 0.22 -0.96 -0.78
N TYR A 90 0.77 -0.04 0.00
CA TYR A 90 1.18 -0.28 1.38
C TYR A 90 0.14 0.27 2.34
N VAL A 91 -0.01 -0.38 3.49
CA VAL A 91 -0.93 -0.03 4.57
C VAL A 91 -0.11 0.32 5.80
N ALA A 92 -0.16 1.58 6.23
CA ALA A 92 0.48 2.04 7.45
C ALA A 92 -0.58 2.32 8.54
N THR A 93 -0.39 1.72 9.71
CA THR A 93 -1.22 1.91 10.90
C THR A 93 -0.33 2.26 12.09
N LYS A 94 -0.91 2.36 13.29
CA LYS A 94 -0.16 2.52 14.53
C LYS A 94 0.73 1.32 14.86
N ASP A 95 0.42 0.14 14.31
CA ASP A 95 1.07 -1.13 14.63
C ASP A 95 2.19 -1.47 13.65
N GLY A 96 2.34 -0.68 12.57
CA GLY A 96 3.39 -0.87 11.59
C GLY A 96 2.95 -0.59 10.16
N VAL A 97 3.71 -1.14 9.22
CA VAL A 97 3.49 -1.01 7.78
C VAL A 97 3.49 -2.38 7.12
N CYS A 98 2.50 -2.62 6.28
CA CYS A 98 2.36 -3.84 5.52
C CYS A 98 2.27 -3.56 4.01
N LEU A 99 2.74 -4.47 3.18
CA LEU A 99 2.47 -4.52 1.75
C LEU A 99 1.19 -5.34 1.51
N TYR A 100 0.24 -4.81 0.74
CA TYR A 100 -0.91 -5.59 0.31
C TYR A 100 -0.54 -6.54 -0.84
N LEU A 101 -0.65 -7.83 -0.57
CA LEU A 101 -0.48 -8.93 -1.51
C LEU A 101 -1.85 -9.24 -2.14
N ASN A 102 -2.14 -8.60 -3.26
CA ASN A 102 -3.47 -8.60 -3.87
C ASN A 102 -3.91 -9.95 -4.45
N LYS A 103 -2.97 -10.83 -4.85
CA LYS A 103 -3.28 -12.18 -5.36
C LYS A 103 -3.68 -13.13 -4.24
N GLU A 104 -3.02 -12.97 -3.09
CA GLU A 104 -3.21 -13.76 -1.88
C GLU A 104 -4.31 -13.19 -0.98
N ASN A 105 -4.78 -11.96 -1.26
CA ASN A 105 -5.62 -11.17 -0.37
C ASN A 105 -5.07 -11.16 1.07
N ALA A 106 -3.82 -10.72 1.22
CA ALA A 106 -3.09 -10.75 2.49
C ALA A 106 -2.23 -9.49 2.69
N LEU A 107 -1.82 -9.25 3.92
CA LEU A 107 -0.89 -8.20 4.30
C LEU A 107 0.45 -8.84 4.69
N LYS A 108 1.52 -8.43 4.02
CA LYS A 108 2.88 -8.81 4.39
C LYS A 108 3.49 -7.73 5.26
N VAL A 109 3.89 -8.06 6.49
CA VAL A 109 4.53 -7.10 7.39
C VAL A 109 5.88 -6.68 6.81
N VAL A 110 6.08 -5.37 6.69
CA VAL A 110 7.33 -4.73 6.19
C VAL A 110 8.09 -4.10 7.35
N SER A 111 7.38 -3.39 8.22
CA SER A 111 7.97 -2.73 9.39
C SER A 111 6.98 -2.70 10.54
N LYS A 112 7.47 -2.69 11.79
CA LYS A 112 6.66 -2.50 13.01
C LYS A 112 6.63 -1.05 13.50
N GLN A 113 7.17 -0.12 12.71
CA GLN A 113 7.24 1.30 13.06
C GLN A 113 5.95 2.04 12.65
N ASP A 114 5.40 2.86 13.57
CA ASP A 114 4.33 3.81 13.23
C ASP A 114 4.91 5.02 12.48
N ILE A 115 4.77 5.02 11.16
CA ILE A 115 5.24 6.10 10.29
C ILE A 115 4.15 7.10 9.90
N ARG A 116 2.95 7.05 10.49
CA ARG A 116 1.83 7.88 10.05
C ARG A 116 2.13 9.38 10.13
N LYS A 117 2.95 9.80 11.10
CA LYS A 117 3.43 11.20 11.21
C LYS A 117 4.32 11.60 10.04
N GLU A 118 5.17 10.70 9.55
CA GLU A 118 6.06 10.95 8.41
C GLU A 118 5.27 11.02 7.09
N ILE A 119 4.19 10.24 6.98
CA ILE A 119 3.27 10.30 5.83
C ILE A 119 2.48 11.61 5.86
N ALA A 120 1.96 12.01 7.02
CA ALA A 120 1.26 13.29 7.18
C ALA A 120 2.20 14.49 6.93
N ALA A 121 3.45 14.38 7.38
CA ALA A 121 4.47 15.42 7.33
C ALA A 121 3.90 16.76 7.84
N ARG A 122 4.12 17.83 7.07
CA ARG A 122 3.65 19.20 7.35
C ARG A 122 2.12 19.39 7.40
N GLN A 123 1.32 18.41 6.97
CA GLN A 123 -0.15 18.49 7.01
C GLN A 123 -0.69 17.70 8.20
N THR A 124 -0.41 18.18 9.42
CA THR A 124 -0.72 17.49 10.67
C THR A 124 -2.20 17.19 10.88
N GLY A 125 -3.10 17.92 10.23
CA GLY A 125 -4.56 17.68 10.31
C GLY A 125 -4.98 16.28 9.90
N VAL A 126 -4.24 15.60 9.00
CA VAL A 126 -4.54 14.21 8.60
C VAL A 126 -3.83 13.16 9.44
N ALA A 127 -2.91 13.55 10.34
CA ALA A 127 -2.06 12.63 11.10
C ALA A 127 -2.85 11.76 12.09
N ASN A 128 -4.09 12.12 12.41
CA ASN A 128 -4.99 11.33 13.26
C ASN A 128 -5.73 10.22 12.52
N ALA A 129 -5.57 10.08 11.19
CA ALA A 129 -6.17 8.98 10.46
C ALA A 129 -5.70 7.61 11.01
N PRO A 130 -6.61 6.65 11.23
CA PRO A 130 -6.24 5.32 11.73
C PRO A 130 -5.38 4.53 10.73
N VAL A 131 -5.55 4.78 9.42
CA VAL A 131 -4.84 4.08 8.34
C VAL A 131 -4.33 5.09 7.33
N PHE A 132 -3.14 4.86 6.79
CA PHE A 132 -2.65 5.48 5.57
C PHE A 132 -2.38 4.43 4.51
N LEU A 133 -2.89 4.63 3.29
CA LEU A 133 -2.47 3.87 2.13
C LEU A 133 -1.37 4.63 1.39
N ILE A 134 -0.30 3.94 0.99
CA ILE A 134 0.80 4.52 0.22
C ILE A 134 0.87 3.80 -1.11
N ILE A 135 0.79 4.56 -2.20
CA ILE A 135 0.88 4.07 -3.58
C ILE A 135 2.32 4.21 -4.03
N VAL A 136 2.94 3.10 -4.40
CA VAL A 136 4.33 3.04 -4.87
C VAL A 136 4.36 2.39 -6.24
N SER A 137 5.11 2.95 -7.17
CA SER A 137 5.37 2.37 -8.49
C SER A 137 6.76 1.74 -8.54
N ASP A 138 6.87 0.57 -9.16
CA ASP A 138 8.14 -0.06 -9.53
C ASP A 138 8.45 0.21 -11.02
N LEU A 139 9.26 1.23 -11.28
CA LEU A 139 9.64 1.63 -12.64
C LEU A 139 10.39 0.52 -13.40
N GLY A 140 10.98 -0.45 -12.70
CA GLY A 140 11.67 -1.59 -13.29
C GLY A 140 10.73 -2.54 -14.06
N LYS A 141 9.42 -2.51 -13.76
CA LYS A 141 8.40 -3.29 -14.49
C LYS A 141 7.92 -2.62 -15.77
N ILE A 142 8.20 -1.33 -15.95
CA ILE A 142 7.80 -0.60 -17.15
C ILE A 142 8.80 -0.88 -18.27
N ARG A 143 8.31 -1.47 -19.37
CA ARG A 143 9.14 -1.81 -20.54
C ARG A 143 9.58 -0.62 -21.38
N ALA A 144 8.96 0.55 -21.20
CA ALA A 144 9.40 1.78 -21.85
C ALA A 144 10.80 2.16 -21.34
N LYS A 145 11.63 2.80 -22.17
CA LYS A 145 12.91 3.35 -21.69
C LYS A 145 12.62 4.23 -20.48
N VAL A 146 13.28 3.92 -19.35
CA VAL A 146 13.20 4.70 -18.12
C VAL A 146 13.55 6.16 -18.45
N GLY A 147 12.64 7.06 -18.10
CA GLY A 147 12.64 8.47 -18.49
C GLY A 147 11.24 9.06 -18.31
N ASP A 148 11.03 10.31 -18.74
CA ASP A 148 9.81 11.08 -18.45
C ASP A 148 8.52 10.35 -18.87
N ARG A 149 8.55 9.60 -19.97
CA ARG A 149 7.38 8.86 -20.43
C ARG A 149 7.01 7.70 -19.50
N ALA A 150 7.99 6.97 -18.97
CA ALA A 150 7.71 5.92 -18.00
C ALA A 150 7.10 6.51 -16.73
N LEU A 151 7.67 7.63 -16.24
CA LEU A 151 7.13 8.35 -15.08
C LEU A 151 5.70 8.82 -15.31
N MET A 152 5.40 9.43 -16.46
CA MET A 152 4.04 9.86 -16.83
C MET A 152 3.05 8.69 -16.81
N MET A 153 3.40 7.56 -17.43
CA MET A 153 2.54 6.36 -17.44
C MET A 153 2.26 5.85 -16.03
N THR A 154 3.30 5.74 -15.19
CA THR A 154 3.10 5.28 -13.80
C THR A 154 2.34 6.26 -12.93
N ALA A 155 2.40 7.57 -13.24
CA ALA A 155 1.60 8.58 -12.56
C ALA A 155 0.11 8.46 -12.93
N GLU A 156 -0.21 8.18 -14.20
CA GLU A 156 -1.58 7.87 -14.64
C GLU A 156 -2.09 6.61 -13.94
N ASP A 157 -1.29 5.55 -13.92
CA ASP A 157 -1.63 4.27 -13.29
C ASP A 157 -1.87 4.42 -11.77
N ALA A 158 -1.02 5.19 -11.08
CA ALA A 158 -1.25 5.57 -9.69
C ALA A 158 -2.52 6.41 -9.50
N GLY A 159 -2.90 7.24 -10.49
CA GLY A 159 -4.13 8.00 -10.50
C GLY A 159 -5.38 7.12 -10.54
N TYR A 160 -5.38 6.06 -11.34
CA TYR A 160 -6.48 5.08 -11.37
C TYR A 160 -6.66 4.39 -10.02
N VAL A 161 -5.57 3.94 -9.40
CA VAL A 161 -5.58 3.33 -8.06
C VAL A 161 -6.08 4.32 -7.00
N SER A 162 -5.58 5.56 -7.03
CA SER A 162 -6.02 6.64 -6.15
C SER A 162 -7.52 6.91 -6.27
N GLN A 163 -8.06 6.94 -7.48
CA GLN A 163 -9.49 7.18 -7.68
C GLN A 163 -10.34 5.99 -7.24
N ASN A 164 -9.87 4.75 -7.43
CA ASN A 164 -10.51 3.58 -6.85
C ASN A 164 -10.57 3.65 -5.32
N ILE A 165 -9.49 4.09 -4.65
CA ILE A 165 -9.48 4.31 -3.20
C ILE A 165 -10.50 5.39 -2.82
N CYS A 166 -10.58 6.50 -3.54
CA CYS A 166 -11.55 7.56 -3.28
C CYS A 166 -13.00 7.05 -3.36
N LEU A 167 -13.35 6.31 -4.41
CA LEU A 167 -14.69 5.78 -4.62
C LEU A 167 -15.03 4.65 -3.65
N GLY A 168 -14.07 3.75 -3.40
CA GLY A 168 -14.21 2.69 -2.40
C GLY A 168 -14.41 3.26 -1.00
N ALA A 169 -13.65 4.29 -0.63
CA ALA A 169 -13.82 4.97 0.65
C ALA A 169 -15.23 5.58 0.76
N ALA A 170 -15.66 6.34 -0.24
CA ALA A 170 -17.01 6.93 -0.26
C ALA A 170 -18.12 5.87 -0.14
N ALA A 171 -18.01 4.76 -0.88
CA ALA A 171 -18.98 3.66 -0.84
C ALA A 171 -19.02 2.95 0.52
N LEU A 172 -17.90 2.91 1.25
CA LEU A 172 -17.78 2.28 2.57
C LEU A 172 -18.07 3.25 3.73
N GLY A 173 -18.49 4.48 3.45
CA GLY A 173 -18.72 5.51 4.47
C GLY A 173 -17.43 6.02 5.12
N LEU A 174 -16.29 5.83 4.46
CA LEU A 174 -14.98 6.33 4.86
C LEU A 174 -14.65 7.65 4.15
N GLY A 175 -13.82 8.47 4.80
CA GLY A 175 -13.21 9.65 4.23
C GLY A 175 -11.78 9.40 3.78
N THR A 176 -11.35 10.11 2.74
CA THR A 176 -9.94 10.17 2.33
C THR A 176 -9.60 11.47 1.63
N VAL A 177 -8.32 11.73 1.44
CA VAL A 177 -7.80 12.76 0.54
C VAL A 177 -6.57 12.20 -0.19
N PRO A 178 -6.49 12.25 -1.54
CA PRO A 178 -5.26 11.93 -2.25
C PRO A 178 -4.20 13.01 -1.98
N ARG A 179 -2.98 12.59 -1.66
CA ARG A 179 -1.90 13.50 -1.27
C ARG A 179 -0.59 13.13 -1.93
N HIS A 180 0.15 14.16 -2.35
CA HIS A 180 1.52 14.01 -2.84
C HIS A 180 2.58 14.36 -1.77
N GLY A 181 2.22 15.18 -0.78
CA GLY A 181 3.12 15.58 0.30
C GLY A 181 3.31 14.48 1.33
N MET A 182 4.58 14.16 1.62
CA MET A 182 5.03 13.20 2.65
C MET A 182 6.56 13.28 2.80
N ASN A 183 7.12 12.72 3.87
CA ASN A 183 8.57 12.58 4.05
C ASN A 183 9.08 11.37 3.25
N ARG A 184 9.48 11.61 2.00
CA ARG A 184 9.77 10.54 1.02
C ARG A 184 11.01 9.75 1.40
N GLU A 185 12.02 10.41 1.93
CA GLU A 185 13.29 9.83 2.32
C GLU A 185 13.09 8.81 3.45
N VAL A 186 12.35 9.20 4.50
CA VAL A 186 12.03 8.31 5.61
C VAL A 186 11.15 7.15 5.16
N ILE A 187 10.13 7.41 4.34
CA ILE A 187 9.23 6.36 3.85
C ILE A 187 9.99 5.38 2.94
N LYS A 188 10.84 5.85 2.01
CA LYS A 188 11.67 4.96 1.16
C LYS A 188 12.54 4.04 2.02
N SER A 189 13.16 4.56 3.08
CA SER A 189 13.96 3.76 4.00
C SER A 189 13.15 2.72 4.77
N VAL A 190 11.98 3.10 5.34
CA VAL A 190 11.16 2.18 6.14
C VAL A 190 10.52 1.08 5.28
N LEU A 191 10.17 1.41 4.04
CA LEU A 191 9.60 0.47 3.08
C LEU A 191 10.66 -0.36 2.34
N GLU A 192 11.95 -0.15 2.61
CA GLU A 192 13.08 -0.81 1.93
C GLU A 192 13.00 -0.69 0.40
N LEU A 193 12.57 0.48 -0.10
CA LEU A 193 12.39 0.72 -1.52
C LEU A 193 13.73 0.95 -2.21
N GLY A 194 13.99 0.18 -3.28
CA GLY A 194 15.16 0.39 -4.15
C GLY A 194 15.01 1.60 -5.07
N ASP A 195 16.08 1.98 -5.76
CA ASP A 195 16.17 3.20 -6.58
C ASP A 195 15.14 3.31 -7.71
N ASN A 196 14.66 2.16 -8.22
CA ASN A 196 13.63 2.12 -9.27
C ASN A 196 12.19 2.30 -8.74
N HIS A 197 12.01 2.49 -7.43
CA HIS A 197 10.69 2.69 -6.84
C HIS A 197 10.39 4.17 -6.61
N GLU A 198 9.20 4.57 -7.01
CA GLU A 198 8.70 5.91 -6.75
C GLU A 198 7.43 5.91 -5.92
N ILE A 199 7.45 6.71 -4.85
CA ILE A 199 6.27 6.92 -4.01
C ILE A 199 5.36 7.92 -4.74
N MET A 200 4.18 7.50 -5.16
CA MET A 200 3.34 8.30 -6.04
C MET A 200 2.40 9.20 -5.24
N LEU A 201 1.56 8.58 -4.40
CA LEU A 201 0.51 9.22 -3.62
C LEU A 201 0.36 8.53 -2.27
N ASN A 202 -0.24 9.23 -1.30
CA ASN A 202 -0.77 8.62 -0.09
C ASN A 202 -2.22 9.05 0.16
N HIS A 203 -2.93 8.22 0.92
CA HIS A 203 -4.32 8.41 1.31
C HIS A 203 -4.46 8.14 2.82
N PRO A 204 -4.62 9.15 3.68
CA PRO A 204 -5.22 8.94 4.99
C PRO A 204 -6.65 8.40 4.80
N ILE A 205 -7.02 7.38 5.55
CA ILE A 205 -8.34 6.75 5.56
C ILE A 205 -8.86 6.72 7.00
N GLY A 206 -10.12 7.10 7.17
CA GLY A 206 -10.82 6.99 8.45
C GLY A 206 -12.29 7.37 8.32
N TYR A 207 -13.06 7.23 9.39
CA TYR A 207 -14.43 7.74 9.42
C TYR A 207 -14.42 9.27 9.49
N PRO A 208 -15.18 9.99 8.63
CA PRO A 208 -15.22 11.44 8.66
C PRO A 208 -15.74 11.96 9.99
N ARG A 209 -15.01 12.89 10.62
CA ARG A 209 -15.54 13.62 11.77
C ARG A 209 -16.57 14.63 11.27
N LYS A 210 -17.78 14.60 11.82
CA LYS A 210 -18.82 15.60 11.55
C LYS A 210 -18.39 17.00 12.01
#